data_AF-A0A950MPP9-F1
#
_entry.id   AF-A0A950MPP9-F1
#
_cell.length_a   1.000
_cell.length_b   1.000
_cell.length_c   1.000
_cell.angle_alpha   90.00
_cell.angle_beta   90.00
_cell.angle_gamma   90.00
#
_symmetry.space_group_name_H-M   'P 1'
#
loop_
_entity.id
_entity.type
_entity.pdbx_description
1 polymer ?
#
loop_
_entity_poly.entity_id
_entity_poly.type
_entity_poly.pdbx_seq_one_letter_code
_entity_poly.pdbx_strand_id
1 'polypeptide(L)'
;MGCTAFQPGLTAREQARFLYETVPPGLFKVEGDEAKVPWRVAPEPFALSQTTYDKILRIGDDLFAFYKALNALYTRSARGTAPSFIAEYLDQGKPEHIVRLSRQNRFKGDLPAVIRPDLILTDDGMIASELDSVPGGMGFVGAMAEAYCKLGMESIGGSYGVPQRFGEMFKALIGTDKPTVAVVVSEESRDYRPEMSWLCETMRRDDILDAYLCAPQDIVFTEEALFVRLPDGREQKIDGIYRNFELFDLLNVPKQELMLYAARHQRVRITPPPKAQLEEKLAFALLHNPTLANLWKTELGADVLRRLKDLFPETWVIDPRPLPPQAVIAELSVMGETVNDWMQLLKASK
;
A
#
# COMPACT_ATOMS: atom_id res chain seq x y z
N MET A 1 11.53 23.82 9.84
CA MET A 1 12.72 24.04 10.70
C MET A 1 13.63 22.86 10.53
N GLY A 2 14.94 23.06 10.43
CA GLY A 2 15.89 21.96 10.38
C GLY A 2 15.98 21.24 11.73
N CYS A 3 16.35 19.96 11.67
CA CYS A 3 16.57 19.12 12.83
C CYS A 3 17.68 19.69 13.69
N THR A 4 17.43 19.80 14.99
CA THR A 4 18.39 20.33 15.97
C THR A 4 18.68 19.23 16.98
N ALA A 5 19.95 18.88 17.12
CA ALA A 5 20.36 17.85 18.07
C ALA A 5 20.07 18.28 19.50
N PHE A 6 19.38 17.43 20.26
CA PHE A 6 19.16 17.61 21.68
C PHE A 6 20.50 17.58 22.46
N GLN A 7 21.42 16.72 22.04
CA GLN A 7 22.77 16.62 22.57
C GLN A 7 23.77 16.31 21.44
N PRO A 8 24.74 17.20 21.16
CA PRO A 8 25.78 16.93 20.17
C PRO A 8 26.83 15.94 20.70
N GLY A 9 27.50 15.23 19.80
CA GLY A 9 28.68 14.42 20.12
C GLY A 9 28.41 13.04 20.76
N LEU A 10 27.18 12.52 20.64
CA LEU A 10 26.84 11.17 21.08
C LEU A 10 27.58 10.11 20.24
N THR A 11 28.08 9.07 20.88
CA THR A 11 28.57 7.86 20.21
C THR A 11 27.43 7.08 19.57
N ALA A 12 27.72 6.19 18.61
CA ALA A 12 26.72 5.33 17.97
C ALA A 12 25.88 4.51 18.99
N ARG A 13 26.51 4.04 20.08
CA ARG A 13 25.80 3.32 21.15
C ARG A 13 24.82 4.23 21.89
N GLU A 14 25.21 5.47 22.16
CA GLU A 14 24.38 6.45 22.85
C GLU A 14 23.24 6.94 21.94
N GLN A 15 23.49 7.14 20.65
CA GLN A 15 22.45 7.44 19.66
C GLN A 15 21.41 6.32 19.58
N ALA A 16 21.85 5.07 19.44
CA ALA A 16 20.94 3.92 19.41
C ALA A 16 20.13 3.78 20.70
N ARG A 17 20.74 4.03 21.86
CA ARG A 17 20.03 4.07 23.15
C ARG A 17 19.00 5.20 23.19
N PHE A 18 19.38 6.40 22.77
CA PHE A 18 18.48 7.55 22.71
C PHE A 18 17.26 7.26 21.82
N LEU A 19 17.47 6.65 20.64
CA LEU A 19 16.38 6.27 19.75
C LEU A 19 15.46 5.23 20.39
N TYR A 20 16.02 4.19 21.02
CA TYR A 20 15.23 3.19 21.77
C TYR A 20 14.35 3.85 22.85
N GLU A 21 14.86 4.86 23.56
CA GLU A 21 14.10 5.59 24.57
C GLU A 21 13.08 6.59 23.97
N THR A 22 13.37 7.13 22.79
CA THR A 22 12.55 8.18 22.17
C THR A 22 11.40 7.63 21.33
N VAL A 23 11.61 6.51 20.65
CA VAL A 23 10.61 5.91 19.77
C VAL A 23 9.43 5.38 20.60
N PRO A 24 8.18 5.72 20.22
CA PRO A 24 6.99 5.17 20.88
C PRO A 24 6.97 3.62 20.86
N PRO A 25 6.48 2.98 21.93
CA PRO A 25 6.34 1.53 21.95
C PRO A 25 5.30 1.04 20.93
N GLY A 26 5.45 -0.21 20.49
CA GLY A 26 4.42 -0.93 19.74
C GLY A 26 4.24 -0.53 18.27
N LEU A 27 5.06 0.40 17.74
CA LEU A 27 5.02 0.80 16.33
C LEU A 27 5.30 -0.37 15.37
N PHE A 28 6.03 -1.38 15.84
CA PHE A 28 6.22 -2.66 15.18
C PHE A 28 6.26 -3.75 16.26
N LYS A 29 5.66 -4.90 15.99
CA LYS A 29 5.63 -6.02 16.94
C LYS A 29 6.34 -7.23 16.35
N VAL A 30 7.01 -7.96 17.22
CA VAL A 30 7.53 -9.31 16.94
C VAL A 30 6.79 -10.26 17.85
N GLU A 31 6.25 -11.34 17.30
CA GLU A 31 5.49 -12.31 18.06
C GLU A 31 6.34 -12.91 19.20
N GLY A 32 5.82 -12.84 20.43
CA GLY A 32 6.53 -13.33 21.62
C GLY A 32 7.60 -12.40 22.20
N ASP A 33 7.78 -11.20 21.66
CA ASP A 33 8.72 -10.20 22.20
C ASP A 33 7.99 -9.14 23.04
N GLU A 34 8.42 -8.96 24.30
CA GLU A 34 7.87 -7.98 25.24
C GLU A 34 8.70 -6.68 25.28
N ALA A 35 9.76 -6.57 24.49
CA ALA A 35 10.56 -5.36 24.42
C ALA A 35 9.74 -4.17 23.91
N LYS A 36 10.04 -2.98 24.45
CA LYS A 36 9.46 -1.69 24.00
C LYS A 36 9.62 -1.50 22.48
N VAL A 37 10.81 -1.83 22.00
CA VAL A 37 11.25 -1.79 20.60
C VAL A 37 11.90 -3.16 20.32
N PRO A 38 11.16 -4.14 19.76
CA PRO A 38 11.63 -5.51 19.53
C PRO A 38 12.60 -5.67 18.34
N TRP A 39 13.20 -4.58 17.87
CA TRP A 39 14.14 -4.60 16.75
C TRP A 39 15.41 -3.81 17.07
N ARG A 40 16.47 -4.05 16.29
CA ARG A 40 17.72 -3.29 16.40
C ARG A 40 17.55 -1.96 15.69
N VAL A 41 17.74 -0.87 16.44
CA VAL A 41 17.69 0.49 15.89
C VAL A 41 19.06 0.86 15.34
N ALA A 42 19.10 1.33 14.09
CA ALA A 42 20.32 1.90 13.51
C ALA A 42 20.64 3.25 14.19
N PRO A 43 21.91 3.55 14.49
CA PRO A 43 22.29 4.82 15.12
C PRO A 43 22.09 6.03 14.20
N GLU A 44 22.04 5.80 12.88
CA GLU A 44 21.92 6.82 11.85
C GLU A 44 20.91 6.35 10.76
N PRO A 45 20.22 7.29 10.07
CA PRO A 45 19.39 6.96 8.92
C PRO A 45 20.20 6.31 7.79
N PHE A 46 19.53 5.47 6.99
CA PHE A 46 20.14 4.88 5.82
C PHE A 46 20.44 5.95 4.75
N ALA A 47 21.72 6.18 4.47
CA ALA A 47 22.14 7.20 3.52
C ALA A 47 21.83 6.78 2.07
N LEU A 48 21.20 7.68 1.32
CA LEU A 48 20.92 7.50 -0.10
C LEU A 48 21.73 8.50 -0.92
N SER A 49 22.33 8.03 -2.02
CA SER A 49 22.88 8.94 -3.03
C SER A 49 21.75 9.71 -3.71
N GLN A 50 22.03 10.92 -4.20
CA GLN A 50 21.06 11.70 -4.97
C GLN A 50 20.51 10.90 -6.16
N THR A 51 21.38 10.16 -6.85
CA THR A 51 20.98 9.29 -7.98
C THR A 51 20.00 8.19 -7.55
N THR A 52 20.21 7.57 -6.38
CA THR A 52 19.28 6.56 -5.85
C THR A 52 17.94 7.20 -5.49
N TYR A 53 17.97 8.36 -4.84
CA TYR A 53 16.77 9.10 -4.47
C TYR A 53 15.93 9.49 -5.69
N ASP A 54 16.54 10.06 -6.73
CA ASP A 54 15.83 10.44 -7.97
C ASP A 54 15.20 9.22 -8.67
N LYS A 55 15.87 8.06 -8.62
CA LYS A 55 15.30 6.80 -9.11
C LYS A 55 14.06 6.38 -8.31
N ILE A 56 14.10 6.46 -6.98
CA ILE A 56 12.96 6.13 -6.11
C ILE A 56 11.77 7.06 -6.39
N LEU A 57 12.02 8.36 -6.57
CA LEU A 57 10.95 9.31 -6.94
C LEU A 57 10.28 8.91 -8.26
N ARG A 58 11.07 8.58 -9.29
CA ARG A 58 10.53 8.14 -10.58
C ARG A 58 9.77 6.82 -10.49
N ILE A 59 10.22 5.90 -9.62
CA ILE A 59 9.49 4.64 -9.37
C ILE A 59 8.07 4.95 -8.87
N GLY A 60 7.88 5.95 -8.01
CA GLY A 60 6.55 6.38 -7.57
C GLY A 60 5.60 6.72 -8.74
N ASP A 61 6.08 7.52 -9.70
CA ASP A 61 5.30 7.89 -10.89
C ASP A 61 5.02 6.68 -11.78
N ASP A 62 6.01 5.81 -11.99
CA ASP A 62 5.88 4.60 -12.80
C ASP A 62 4.86 3.62 -12.19
N LEU A 63 4.87 3.46 -10.86
CA LEU A 63 3.93 2.59 -10.14
C LEU A 63 2.49 3.14 -10.15
N PHE A 64 2.33 4.46 -10.04
CA PHE A 64 1.03 5.08 -10.20
C PHE A 64 0.48 4.88 -11.62
N ALA A 65 1.33 5.05 -12.64
CA ALA A 65 0.98 4.75 -14.03
C ALA A 65 0.61 3.27 -14.23
N PHE A 66 1.34 2.35 -13.58
CA PHE A 66 1.06 0.93 -13.58
C PHE A 66 -0.34 0.61 -13.03
N TYR A 67 -0.69 1.10 -11.85
CA TYR A 67 -2.03 0.89 -11.27
C TYR A 67 -3.15 1.49 -12.12
N LYS A 68 -2.93 2.65 -12.74
CA LYS A 68 -3.87 3.25 -13.68
C LYS A 68 -4.09 2.35 -14.90
N ALA A 69 -3.01 1.85 -15.51
CA ALA A 69 -3.05 0.95 -16.66
C ALA A 69 -3.69 -0.41 -16.30
N LEU A 70 -3.30 -1.02 -15.18
CA LEU A 70 -3.88 -2.27 -14.70
C LEU A 70 -5.40 -2.14 -14.49
N ASN A 71 -5.84 -1.05 -13.85
CA ASN A 71 -7.26 -0.80 -13.64
C ASN A 71 -8.02 -0.58 -14.96
N ALA A 72 -7.41 0.09 -15.94
CA ALA A 72 -7.98 0.27 -17.27
C ALA A 72 -8.11 -1.07 -18.01
N LEU A 73 -7.07 -1.89 -18.02
CA LEU A 73 -7.08 -3.22 -18.65
C LEU A 73 -8.07 -4.17 -17.99
N TYR A 74 -8.14 -4.20 -16.66
CA TYR A 74 -9.16 -4.94 -15.91
C TYR A 74 -10.57 -4.52 -16.32
N THR A 75 -10.84 -3.21 -16.36
CA THR A 75 -12.15 -2.69 -16.74
C THR A 75 -12.52 -3.03 -18.20
N ARG A 76 -11.55 -2.94 -19.12
CA ARG A 76 -11.74 -3.29 -20.53
C ARG A 76 -12.01 -4.78 -20.71
N SER A 77 -11.27 -5.63 -19.98
CA SER A 77 -11.43 -7.08 -19.97
C SER A 77 -12.81 -7.48 -19.46
N ALA A 78 -13.23 -6.94 -18.31
CA ALA A 78 -14.56 -7.18 -17.74
C ALA A 78 -15.72 -6.72 -18.64
N ARG A 79 -15.46 -5.79 -19.58
CA ARG A 79 -16.44 -5.30 -20.58
C ARG A 79 -16.34 -6.01 -21.93
N GLY A 80 -15.42 -6.96 -22.11
CA GLY A 80 -15.21 -7.68 -23.37
C GLY A 80 -14.49 -6.88 -24.46
N THR A 81 -13.74 -5.84 -24.10
CA THR A 81 -12.96 -4.97 -25.02
C THR A 81 -11.43 -5.14 -24.89
N ALA A 82 -11.03 -6.16 -24.13
CA ALA A 82 -9.67 -6.69 -24.00
C ALA A 82 -9.80 -8.20 -23.68
N PRO A 83 -8.72 -9.00 -23.74
CA PRO A 83 -8.78 -10.44 -23.45
C PRO A 83 -9.45 -10.73 -22.10
N SER A 84 -10.42 -11.65 -22.08
CA SER A 84 -11.25 -11.93 -20.89
C SER A 84 -10.44 -12.50 -19.72
N PHE A 85 -9.37 -13.24 -20.04
CA PHE A 85 -8.54 -13.90 -19.02
C PHE A 85 -7.91 -12.92 -18.01
N ILE A 86 -7.73 -11.64 -18.36
CA ILE A 86 -7.21 -10.62 -17.43
C ILE A 86 -8.16 -10.49 -16.22
N ALA A 87 -9.44 -10.26 -16.47
CA ALA A 87 -10.44 -10.16 -15.40
C ALA A 87 -10.72 -11.53 -14.77
N GLU A 88 -10.77 -12.61 -15.56
CA GLU A 88 -10.99 -13.96 -15.02
C GLU A 88 -9.90 -14.35 -14.00
N TYR A 89 -8.62 -14.11 -14.29
CA TYR A 89 -7.53 -14.37 -13.34
C TYR A 89 -7.59 -13.44 -12.13
N LEU A 90 -7.82 -12.14 -12.34
CA LEU A 90 -7.88 -11.18 -11.23
C LEU A 90 -9.13 -11.35 -10.35
N ASP A 91 -10.20 -11.99 -10.82
CA ASP A 91 -11.42 -12.24 -10.05
C ASP A 91 -11.47 -13.66 -9.46
N GLN A 92 -10.53 -14.53 -9.82
CA GLN A 92 -10.53 -15.93 -9.40
C GLN A 92 -10.49 -16.06 -7.87
N GLY A 93 -11.42 -16.84 -7.32
CA GLY A 93 -11.53 -17.07 -5.87
C GLY A 93 -12.20 -15.94 -5.07
N LYS A 94 -12.56 -14.82 -5.72
CA LYS A 94 -13.16 -13.67 -5.03
C LYS A 94 -14.67 -13.80 -4.91
N PRO A 95 -15.26 -13.39 -3.76
CA PRO A 95 -16.71 -13.32 -3.63
C PRO A 95 -17.33 -12.37 -4.67
N GLU A 96 -18.46 -12.77 -5.25
CA GLU A 96 -19.13 -11.99 -6.31
C GLU A 96 -19.45 -10.55 -5.89
N HIS A 97 -19.80 -10.34 -4.61
CA HIS A 97 -20.10 -9.00 -4.11
C HIS A 97 -18.88 -8.05 -4.14
N ILE A 98 -17.66 -8.56 -3.89
CA ILE A 98 -16.40 -7.79 -4.00
C ILE A 98 -16.12 -7.43 -5.46
N VAL A 99 -16.27 -8.41 -6.36
CA VAL A 99 -16.07 -8.20 -7.81
C VAL A 99 -17.05 -7.17 -8.35
N ARG A 100 -18.33 -7.25 -7.95
CA ARG A 100 -19.33 -6.25 -8.35
C ARG A 100 -19.01 -4.87 -7.79
N LEU A 101 -18.50 -4.79 -6.57
CA LEU A 101 -18.14 -3.55 -5.90
C LEU A 101 -17.03 -2.79 -6.64
N SER A 102 -15.94 -3.48 -7.02
CA SER A 102 -14.81 -2.88 -7.74
C SER A 102 -15.21 -2.28 -9.10
N ARG A 103 -16.24 -2.86 -9.74
CA ARG A 103 -16.76 -2.49 -11.06
C ARG A 103 -17.82 -1.40 -11.03
N GLN A 104 -18.31 -0.98 -9.85
CA GLN A 104 -19.34 0.05 -9.75
C GLN A 104 -18.86 1.37 -10.34
N ASN A 105 -19.77 2.11 -10.99
CA ASN A 105 -19.45 3.40 -11.62
C ASN A 105 -18.80 4.41 -10.68
N ARG A 106 -19.12 4.35 -9.39
CA ARG A 106 -18.53 5.20 -8.36
C ARG A 106 -17.04 4.94 -8.15
N PHE A 107 -16.61 3.68 -8.20
CA PHE A 107 -15.24 3.28 -7.88
C PHE A 107 -14.40 2.94 -9.12
N LYS A 108 -15.02 2.72 -10.29
CA LYS A 108 -14.31 2.24 -11.49
C LYS A 108 -13.04 3.05 -11.85
N GLY A 109 -13.02 4.35 -11.59
CA GLY A 109 -11.88 5.23 -11.85
C GLY A 109 -10.94 5.45 -10.67
N ASP A 110 -11.36 5.10 -9.44
CA ASP A 110 -10.62 5.39 -8.21
C ASP A 110 -9.38 4.49 -8.12
N LEU A 111 -8.28 5.02 -7.59
CA LEU A 111 -7.05 4.29 -7.32
C LEU A 111 -6.66 4.45 -5.84
N PRO A 112 -5.87 3.52 -5.28
CA PRO A 112 -5.25 3.69 -3.98
C PRO A 112 -4.46 4.99 -3.94
N ALA A 113 -4.73 5.82 -2.92
CA ALA A 113 -4.04 7.10 -2.76
C ALA A 113 -2.68 6.97 -2.03
N VAL A 114 -2.46 5.84 -1.36
CA VAL A 114 -1.17 5.43 -0.80
C VAL A 114 -0.82 4.08 -1.40
N ILE A 115 0.42 3.94 -1.84
CA ILE A 115 1.01 2.67 -2.28
C ILE A 115 2.37 2.51 -1.63
N ARG A 116 2.77 1.27 -1.34
CA ARG A 116 4.08 0.97 -0.78
C ARG A 116 4.75 -0.12 -1.61
N PRO A 117 5.76 0.23 -2.43
CA PRO A 117 6.63 -0.77 -3.03
C PRO A 117 7.68 -1.23 -2.02
N ASP A 118 7.88 -2.53 -1.92
CA ASP A 118 9.00 -3.11 -1.17
C ASP A 118 10.16 -3.30 -2.12
N LEU A 119 11.20 -2.47 -1.96
CA LEU A 119 12.33 -2.38 -2.87
C LEU A 119 13.58 -3.06 -2.28
N ILE A 120 14.17 -3.95 -3.08
CA ILE A 120 15.47 -4.56 -2.81
C ILE A 120 16.50 -3.84 -3.68
N LEU A 121 17.54 -3.29 -3.06
CA LEU A 121 18.68 -2.70 -3.77
C LEU A 121 19.66 -3.82 -4.15
N THR A 122 19.98 -3.93 -5.44
CA THR A 122 20.96 -4.87 -6.01
C THR A 122 22.06 -4.09 -6.75
N ASP A 123 23.11 -4.81 -7.18
CA ASP A 123 24.19 -4.22 -7.98
C ASP A 123 23.70 -3.71 -9.36
N ASP A 124 22.66 -4.35 -9.91
CA ASP A 124 22.12 -4.06 -11.25
C ASP A 124 20.93 -3.06 -11.22
N GLY A 125 20.35 -2.78 -10.05
CA GLY A 125 19.20 -1.90 -9.95
C GLY A 125 18.38 -2.10 -8.68
N MET A 126 17.15 -1.58 -8.69
CA MET A 126 16.18 -1.88 -7.63
C MET A 126 15.16 -2.85 -8.17
N ILE A 127 14.82 -3.86 -7.38
CA ILE A 127 13.79 -4.84 -7.68
C ILE A 127 12.65 -4.67 -6.68
N ALA A 128 11.42 -4.60 -7.16
CA ALA A 128 10.25 -4.60 -6.30
C ALA A 128 9.81 -6.04 -6.02
N SER A 129 9.86 -6.45 -4.74
CA SER A 129 9.35 -7.76 -4.31
C SER A 129 7.83 -7.74 -4.12
N GLU A 130 7.30 -6.62 -3.64
CA GLU A 130 5.87 -6.44 -3.38
C GLU A 130 5.41 -5.02 -3.75
N LEU A 131 4.11 -4.87 -3.99
CA LEU A 131 3.46 -3.59 -4.17
C LEU A 131 2.12 -3.61 -3.43
N ASP A 132 2.08 -2.94 -2.30
CA ASP A 132 0.96 -2.93 -1.37
C ASP A 132 0.07 -1.70 -1.62
N SER A 133 -1.24 -1.93 -1.66
CA SER A 133 -2.27 -0.91 -1.87
C SER A 133 -3.06 -0.55 -0.61
N VAL A 134 -2.85 -1.28 0.48
CA VAL A 134 -3.42 -1.03 1.81
C VAL A 134 -2.29 -0.95 2.86
N PRO A 135 -1.22 -0.18 2.62
CA PRO A 135 -0.01 -0.32 3.41
C PRO A 135 -0.17 0.22 4.84
N GLY A 136 0.51 -0.47 5.76
CA GLY A 136 0.94 0.09 7.03
C GLY A 136 2.36 0.67 6.97
N GLY A 137 2.96 0.93 8.12
CA GLY A 137 4.32 1.40 8.31
C GLY A 137 4.51 2.91 8.19
N MET A 138 3.49 3.67 7.80
CA MET A 138 3.57 5.13 7.67
C MET A 138 3.82 5.82 9.01
N GLY A 139 3.12 5.39 10.05
CA GLY A 139 3.31 5.90 11.40
C GLY A 139 4.65 5.48 11.98
N PHE A 140 5.08 4.25 11.68
CA PHE A 140 6.41 3.77 12.06
C PHE A 140 7.52 4.63 11.45
N VAL A 141 7.49 4.85 10.12
CA VAL A 141 8.48 5.66 9.41
C VAL A 141 8.45 7.11 9.88
N GLY A 142 7.26 7.69 10.09
CA GLY A 142 7.11 9.04 10.62
C GLY A 142 7.70 9.19 12.02
N ALA A 143 7.42 8.26 12.93
CA ALA A 143 7.95 8.28 14.29
C ALA A 143 9.48 8.13 14.32
N MET A 144 10.03 7.27 13.45
CA MET A 144 11.47 7.13 13.29
C MET A 144 12.11 8.42 12.76
N ALA A 145 11.50 9.07 11.77
CA ALA A 145 11.99 10.35 11.25
C ALA A 145 11.95 11.46 12.33
N GLU A 146 10.90 11.51 13.15
CA GLU A 146 10.82 12.42 14.31
C GLU A 146 11.94 12.13 15.33
N ALA A 147 12.22 10.85 15.62
CA ALA A 147 13.25 10.46 16.56
C ALA A 147 14.68 10.79 16.07
N TYR A 148 14.99 10.52 14.79
CA TYR A 148 16.26 10.92 14.19
C TYR A 148 16.43 12.44 14.16
N CYS A 149 15.34 13.18 13.92
CA CYS A 149 15.38 14.64 13.91
C CYS A 149 15.77 15.23 15.28
N LYS A 150 15.38 14.58 16.39
CA LYS A 150 15.80 14.97 17.75
C LYS A 150 17.29 14.74 18.01
N LEU A 151 17.95 13.90 17.21
CA LEU A 151 19.40 13.74 17.18
C LEU A 151 20.08 14.72 16.21
N GLY A 152 19.33 15.63 15.58
CA GLY A 152 19.85 16.56 14.57
C GLY A 152 20.12 15.90 13.22
N MET A 153 19.58 14.70 12.99
CA MET A 153 19.75 13.97 11.73
C MET A 153 18.50 14.12 10.86
N GLU A 154 18.70 14.65 9.65
CA GLU A 154 17.63 14.81 8.68
C GLU A 154 17.29 13.48 8.01
N SER A 155 15.99 13.29 7.76
CA SER A 155 15.47 12.22 6.93
C SER A 155 14.79 12.82 5.70
N ILE A 156 14.69 12.05 4.61
CA ILE A 156 13.97 12.50 3.41
C ILE A 156 12.52 12.83 3.78
N GLY A 157 12.07 14.03 3.41
CA GLY A 157 10.75 14.56 3.77
C GLY A 157 10.67 15.18 5.17
N GLY A 158 11.73 15.11 5.98
CA GLY A 158 11.78 15.64 7.34
C GLY A 158 10.91 14.87 8.34
N SER A 159 10.89 15.35 9.59
CA SER A 159 10.14 14.71 10.70
C SER A 159 8.63 14.65 10.52
N TYR A 160 8.07 15.46 9.61
CA TYR A 160 6.62 15.58 9.38
C TYR A 160 6.19 15.25 7.95
N GLY A 161 7.10 14.78 7.09
CA GLY A 161 6.81 14.57 5.68
C GLY A 161 5.64 13.60 5.44
N VAL A 162 5.64 12.45 6.12
CA VAL A 162 4.57 11.45 5.99
C VAL A 162 3.22 11.99 6.48
N PRO A 163 3.08 12.52 7.71
CA PRO A 163 1.83 13.16 8.15
C PRO A 163 1.33 14.26 7.20
N GLN A 164 2.23 15.14 6.72
CA GLN A 164 1.87 16.24 5.82
C GLN A 164 1.32 15.72 4.49
N ARG A 165 2.02 14.79 3.84
CA ARG A 165 1.56 14.22 2.56
C ARG A 165 0.27 13.42 2.71
N PHE A 166 0.09 12.72 3.83
CA PHE A 166 -1.16 12.02 4.13
C PHE A 166 -2.33 13.01 4.30
N GLY A 167 -2.10 14.13 4.98
CA GLY A 167 -3.06 15.23 5.10
C GLY A 167 -3.41 15.86 3.75
N GLU A 168 -2.40 16.24 2.96
CA GLU A 168 -2.56 16.80 1.61
C GLU A 168 -3.34 15.88 0.67
N MET A 169 -3.05 14.58 0.72
CA MET A 169 -3.78 13.55 -0.02
C MET A 169 -5.28 13.60 0.28
N PHE A 170 -5.67 13.65 1.56
CA PHE A 170 -7.09 13.72 1.93
C PHE A 170 -7.74 15.05 1.57
N LYS A 171 -7.04 16.18 1.74
CA LYS A 171 -7.52 17.49 1.29
C LYS A 171 -7.81 17.50 -0.20
N ALA A 172 -6.90 16.94 -1.01
CA ALA A 172 -7.08 16.80 -2.45
C ALA A 172 -8.23 15.84 -2.82
N LEU A 173 -8.34 14.70 -2.13
CA LEU A 173 -9.37 13.70 -2.41
C LEU A 173 -10.79 14.17 -2.06
N ILE A 174 -10.91 14.95 -0.98
CA ILE A 174 -12.21 15.42 -0.45
C ILE A 174 -12.58 16.78 -1.05
N GLY A 175 -11.59 17.64 -1.35
CA GLY A 175 -11.80 18.98 -1.87
C GLY A 175 -12.12 20.02 -0.79
N THR A 176 -11.61 19.82 0.43
CA THR A 176 -11.77 20.76 1.55
C THR A 176 -10.44 20.97 2.27
N ASP A 177 -10.23 22.13 2.90
CA ASP A 177 -8.95 22.49 3.52
C ASP A 177 -8.69 21.80 4.85
N LYS A 178 -9.74 21.38 5.54
CA LYS A 178 -9.67 20.69 6.85
C LYS A 178 -10.73 19.59 6.94
N PRO A 179 -10.58 18.50 6.17
CA PRO A 179 -11.51 17.37 6.25
C PRO A 179 -11.34 16.62 7.56
N THR A 180 -12.42 16.02 8.03
CA THR A 180 -12.35 15.06 9.13
C THR A 180 -12.25 13.63 8.60
N VAL A 181 -11.25 12.86 9.05
CA VAL A 181 -10.94 11.54 8.50
C VAL A 181 -10.91 10.47 9.60
N ALA A 182 -11.55 9.33 9.33
CA ALA A 182 -11.38 8.13 10.13
C ALA A 182 -10.32 7.20 9.51
N VAL A 183 -9.32 6.80 10.29
CA VAL A 183 -8.41 5.71 9.97
C VAL A 183 -8.98 4.44 10.61
N VAL A 184 -9.56 3.57 9.78
CA VAL A 184 -10.30 2.40 10.24
C VAL A 184 -9.41 1.17 10.16
N VAL A 185 -9.04 0.63 11.32
CA VAL A 185 -8.19 -0.57 11.43
C VAL A 185 -9.04 -1.74 11.93
N SER A 186 -9.12 -2.84 11.16
CA SER A 186 -9.88 -4.04 11.55
C SER A 186 -9.21 -4.81 12.71
N GLU A 187 -9.83 -5.91 13.13
CA GLU A 187 -9.19 -6.82 14.08
C GLU A 187 -8.04 -7.61 13.43
N GLU A 188 -8.20 -8.06 12.18
CA GLU A 188 -7.14 -8.72 11.41
C GLU A 188 -5.89 -7.84 11.27
N SER A 189 -6.10 -6.52 11.09
CA SER A 189 -5.03 -5.54 10.96
C SER A 189 -4.62 -4.87 12.28
N ARG A 190 -4.96 -5.45 13.45
CA ARG A 190 -4.78 -4.79 14.76
C ARG A 190 -3.35 -4.40 15.10
N ASP A 191 -2.35 -5.07 14.52
CA ASP A 191 -0.94 -4.78 14.78
C ASP A 191 -0.49 -3.44 14.18
N TYR A 192 -1.25 -2.89 13.24
CA TYR A 192 -1.04 -1.53 12.73
C TYR A 192 -1.68 -0.43 13.60
N ARG A 193 -2.49 -0.77 14.62
CA ARG A 193 -3.16 0.24 15.47
C ARG A 193 -2.18 1.22 16.12
N PRO A 194 -1.05 0.80 16.73
CA PRO A 194 -0.18 1.74 17.44
C PRO A 194 0.47 2.76 16.49
N GLU A 195 0.94 2.32 15.33
CA GLU A 195 1.55 3.24 14.36
C GLU A 195 0.53 4.16 13.68
N MET A 196 -0.68 3.65 13.39
CA MET A 196 -1.77 4.49 12.89
C MET A 196 -2.28 5.48 13.95
N SER A 197 -2.22 5.12 15.25
CA SER A 197 -2.52 6.04 16.36
C SER A 197 -1.52 7.18 16.37
N TRP A 198 -0.23 6.86 16.31
CA TRP A 198 0.83 7.86 16.25
C TRP A 198 0.64 8.82 15.07
N LEU A 199 0.28 8.29 13.89
CA LEU A 199 0.06 9.09 12.69
C LEU A 199 -1.13 10.05 12.88
N CYS A 200 -2.27 9.56 13.40
CA CYS A 200 -3.45 10.38 13.67
C CYS A 200 -3.20 11.45 14.74
N GLU A 201 -2.53 11.07 15.83
CA GLU A 201 -2.17 12.00 16.92
C GLU A 201 -1.22 13.09 16.45
N THR A 202 -0.20 12.72 15.66
CA THR A 202 0.74 13.68 15.07
C THR A 202 0.02 14.67 14.16
N MET A 203 -0.84 14.18 13.26
CA MET A 203 -1.62 15.07 12.38
C MET A 203 -2.52 16.04 13.16
N ARG A 204 -3.17 15.60 14.24
CA ARG A 204 -4.02 16.47 15.07
C ARG A 204 -3.21 17.44 15.93
N ARG A 205 -2.13 16.97 16.57
CA ARG A 205 -1.24 17.78 17.41
C ARG A 205 -0.68 18.97 16.63
N ASP A 206 -0.33 18.73 15.36
CA ASP A 206 0.35 19.70 14.52
C ASP A 206 -0.61 20.41 13.54
N ASP A 207 -1.93 20.32 13.77
CA ASP A 207 -3.01 20.96 12.99
C ASP A 207 -2.95 20.68 11.48
N ILE A 208 -2.49 19.49 11.10
CA ILE A 208 -2.39 19.06 9.69
C ILE A 208 -3.78 18.62 9.17
N LEU A 209 -4.45 17.77 9.94
CA LEU A 209 -5.73 17.12 9.59
C LEU A 209 -6.46 16.64 10.85
N ASP A 210 -7.79 16.74 10.87
CA ASP A 210 -8.62 16.16 11.92
C ASP A 210 -8.77 14.64 11.68
N ALA A 211 -7.78 13.86 12.12
CA ALA A 211 -7.70 12.42 11.91
C ALA A 211 -7.97 11.61 13.19
N TYR A 212 -8.82 10.59 13.08
CA TYR A 212 -9.22 9.73 14.20
C TYR A 212 -8.99 8.25 13.86
N LEU A 213 -8.16 7.57 14.67
CA LEU A 213 -8.06 6.12 14.64
C LEU A 213 -9.33 5.52 15.26
N CYS A 214 -9.93 4.53 14.61
CA CYS A 214 -11.04 3.79 15.19
C CYS A 214 -11.10 2.33 14.71
N ALA A 215 -11.85 1.50 15.44
CA ALA A 215 -12.23 0.19 14.95
C ALA A 215 -13.49 0.30 14.07
N PRO A 216 -13.81 -0.70 13.22
CA PRO A 216 -14.99 -0.64 12.36
C PRO A 216 -16.30 -0.49 13.13
N GLN A 217 -16.42 -1.07 14.33
CA GLN A 217 -17.60 -0.94 15.18
C GLN A 217 -17.86 0.47 15.70
N ASP A 218 -16.85 1.35 15.71
CA ASP A 218 -16.98 2.73 16.19
C ASP A 218 -17.58 3.66 15.14
N ILE A 219 -17.68 3.20 13.89
CA ILE A 219 -18.35 3.94 12.82
C ILE A 219 -19.86 3.97 13.08
N VAL A 220 -20.44 5.15 13.11
CA VAL A 220 -21.88 5.36 13.25
C VAL A 220 -22.43 5.81 11.90
N PHE A 221 -23.44 5.10 11.42
CA PHE A 221 -24.09 5.38 10.15
C PHE A 221 -25.41 6.12 10.38
N THR A 222 -25.65 7.14 9.55
CA THR A 222 -26.95 7.76 9.35
C THR A 222 -27.26 7.79 7.86
N GLU A 223 -28.51 8.11 7.51
CA GLU A 223 -28.88 8.26 6.10
C GLU A 223 -28.24 9.47 5.41
N GLU A 224 -27.52 10.34 6.12
CA GLU A 224 -26.92 11.54 5.54
C GLU A 224 -25.39 11.52 5.59
N ALA A 225 -24.82 10.96 6.66
CA ALA A 225 -23.38 10.99 6.90
C ALA A 225 -22.89 9.78 7.72
N LEU A 226 -21.56 9.63 7.75
CA LEU A 226 -20.88 8.79 8.71
C LEU A 226 -20.29 9.63 9.83
N PHE A 227 -20.19 9.03 11.00
CA PHE A 227 -19.53 9.58 12.16
C PHE A 227 -18.57 8.55 12.75
N VAL A 228 -17.56 9.00 13.45
CA VAL A 228 -16.74 8.18 14.35
C VAL A 228 -17.16 8.47 15.79
N ARG A 229 -17.44 7.43 16.56
CA ARG A 229 -17.69 7.56 18.00
C ARG A 229 -16.35 7.56 18.74
N LEU A 230 -16.08 8.65 19.44
CA LEU A 230 -14.85 8.86 20.20
C LEU A 230 -14.93 8.19 21.59
N PRO A 231 -13.79 7.96 22.26
CA PRO A 231 -13.77 7.36 23.61
C PRO A 231 -14.55 8.15 24.66
N ASP A 232 -14.72 9.46 24.48
CA ASP A 232 -15.51 10.34 25.35
C ASP A 232 -17.02 10.34 25.04
N GLY A 233 -17.45 9.50 24.09
CA GLY A 233 -18.84 9.35 23.67
C GLY A 233 -19.30 10.37 22.64
N ARG A 234 -18.48 11.37 22.27
CA ARG A 234 -18.84 12.31 21.19
C ARG A 234 -18.82 11.60 19.84
N GLU A 235 -19.72 12.04 18.96
CA GLU A 235 -19.76 11.60 17.57
C GLU A 235 -19.26 12.71 16.67
N GLN A 236 -18.20 12.43 15.92
CA GLN A 236 -17.59 13.38 15.00
C GLN A 236 -17.92 12.96 13.57
N LYS A 237 -18.53 13.87 12.79
CA LYS A 237 -18.81 13.61 11.37
C LYS A 237 -17.49 13.43 10.61
N ILE A 238 -17.46 12.46 9.71
CA ILE A 238 -16.28 12.17 8.87
C ILE A 238 -16.57 12.44 7.39
N ASP A 239 -15.59 13.00 6.70
CA ASP A 239 -15.59 13.28 5.26
C ASP A 239 -14.77 12.24 4.48
N GLY A 240 -13.82 11.58 5.16
CA GLY A 240 -12.95 10.56 4.60
C GLY A 240 -12.76 9.33 5.48
N ILE A 241 -12.48 8.20 4.85
CA ILE A 241 -12.02 6.96 5.47
C ILE A 241 -10.68 6.57 4.84
N TYR A 242 -9.66 6.37 5.66
CA TYR A 242 -8.55 5.50 5.32
C TYR A 242 -8.89 4.07 5.72
N ARG A 243 -9.09 3.20 4.73
CA ARG A 243 -9.37 1.78 4.94
C ARG A 243 -8.07 1.05 5.24
N ASN A 244 -7.87 0.59 6.46
CA ASN A 244 -6.74 -0.26 6.84
C ASN A 244 -7.26 -1.66 7.23
N PHE A 245 -7.83 -2.33 6.23
CA PHE A 245 -8.26 -3.72 6.27
C PHE A 245 -8.39 -4.20 4.83
N GLU A 246 -8.03 -5.46 4.57
CA GLU A 246 -7.99 -6.04 3.22
C GLU A 246 -9.36 -6.51 2.74
N LEU A 247 -9.57 -6.62 1.43
CA LEU A 247 -10.88 -7.04 0.91
C LEU A 247 -11.13 -8.54 1.03
N PHE A 248 -10.08 -9.35 1.19
CA PHE A 248 -10.26 -10.79 1.49
C PHE A 248 -10.87 -11.01 2.87
N ASP A 249 -10.62 -10.10 3.82
CA ASP A 249 -11.15 -10.13 5.19
C ASP A 249 -12.50 -9.40 5.31
N LEU A 250 -13.03 -8.80 4.24
CA LEU A 250 -14.17 -7.87 4.32
C LEU A 250 -15.37 -8.44 5.07
N LEU A 251 -15.67 -9.74 4.93
CA LEU A 251 -16.81 -10.37 5.60
C LEU A 251 -16.70 -10.40 7.13
N ASN A 252 -15.48 -10.32 7.67
CA ASN A 252 -15.23 -10.27 9.11
C ASN A 252 -15.21 -8.83 9.65
N VAL A 253 -15.26 -7.81 8.78
CA VAL A 253 -15.19 -6.39 9.16
C VAL A 253 -16.59 -5.87 9.54
N PRO A 254 -16.84 -5.50 10.82
CA PRO A 254 -18.11 -4.94 11.22
C PRO A 254 -18.47 -3.68 10.44
N LYS A 255 -19.76 -3.49 10.12
CA LYS A 255 -20.28 -2.29 9.46
C LYS A 255 -19.64 -1.96 8.09
N GLN A 256 -18.90 -2.89 7.48
CA GLN A 256 -18.30 -2.73 6.16
C GLN A 256 -19.32 -2.30 5.10
N GLU A 257 -20.52 -2.89 5.11
CA GLU A 257 -21.56 -2.58 4.13
C GLU A 257 -22.01 -1.12 4.26
N LEU A 258 -22.09 -0.60 5.49
CA LEU A 258 -22.50 0.77 5.77
C LEU A 258 -21.42 1.78 5.32
N MET A 259 -20.15 1.47 5.57
CA MET A 259 -19.02 2.28 5.08
C MET A 259 -19.00 2.34 3.55
N LEU A 260 -19.13 1.19 2.90
CA LEU A 260 -19.12 1.07 1.45
C LEU A 260 -20.38 1.68 0.81
N TYR A 261 -21.54 1.53 1.46
CA TYR A 261 -22.78 2.20 1.05
C TYR A 261 -22.60 3.72 1.08
N ALA A 262 -22.10 4.30 2.18
CA ALA A 262 -21.87 5.73 2.28
C ALA A 262 -20.89 6.22 1.21
N ALA A 263 -19.81 5.48 0.97
CA ALA A 263 -18.83 5.80 -0.07
C ALA A 263 -19.43 5.73 -1.48
N ARG A 264 -20.28 4.72 -1.74
CA ARG A 264 -21.03 4.54 -2.99
C ARG A 264 -21.93 5.75 -3.28
N HIS A 265 -22.61 6.25 -2.25
CA HIS A 265 -23.51 7.39 -2.31
C HIS A 265 -22.82 8.76 -2.14
N GLN A 266 -21.48 8.81 -2.21
CA GLN A 266 -20.67 10.03 -2.11
C GLN A 266 -20.83 10.80 -0.79
N ARG A 267 -21.27 10.13 0.27
CA ARG A 267 -21.39 10.72 1.62
C ARG A 267 -20.03 10.80 2.33
N VAL A 268 -19.07 9.98 1.90
CA VAL A 268 -17.70 9.92 2.40
C VAL A 268 -16.76 9.55 1.25
N ARG A 269 -15.51 10.01 1.30
CA ARG A 269 -14.43 9.48 0.45
C ARG A 269 -13.78 8.29 1.12
N ILE A 270 -13.44 7.24 0.38
CA ILE A 270 -12.73 6.07 0.90
C ILE A 270 -11.48 5.83 0.07
N THR A 271 -10.34 5.67 0.73
CA THR A 271 -9.09 5.22 0.12
C THR A 271 -8.38 4.24 1.07
N PRO A 272 -7.73 3.19 0.58
CA PRO A 272 -7.83 2.66 -0.78
C PRO A 272 -9.27 2.25 -1.17
N PRO A 273 -9.65 2.40 -2.46
CA PRO A 273 -10.99 2.01 -2.91
C PRO A 273 -11.17 0.49 -2.83
N PRO A 274 -12.42 -0.02 -2.84
CA PRO A 274 -12.69 -1.45 -2.77
C PRO A 274 -12.39 -2.15 -4.11
N LYS A 275 -11.11 -2.30 -4.45
CA LYS A 275 -10.62 -2.88 -5.70
C LYS A 275 -9.67 -4.04 -5.44
N ALA A 276 -10.26 -5.23 -5.25
CA ALA A 276 -9.49 -6.43 -4.95
C ALA A 276 -8.49 -6.81 -6.06
N GLN A 277 -8.68 -6.37 -7.30
CA GLN A 277 -7.71 -6.60 -8.37
C GLN A 277 -6.39 -5.81 -8.20
N LEU A 278 -6.39 -4.74 -7.39
CA LEU A 278 -5.19 -3.93 -7.10
C LEU A 278 -4.44 -4.42 -5.86
N GLU A 279 -5.03 -5.33 -5.08
CA GLU A 279 -4.43 -6.00 -3.92
C GLU A 279 -3.69 -7.30 -4.33
N GLU A 280 -3.70 -7.68 -5.61
CA GLU A 280 -3.14 -8.95 -6.10
C GLU A 280 -1.67 -8.87 -6.52
N LYS A 281 -0.88 -9.87 -6.10
CA LYS A 281 0.47 -10.10 -6.64
C LYS A 281 0.47 -10.56 -8.10
N LEU A 282 -0.65 -11.13 -8.57
CA LEU A 282 -0.83 -11.63 -9.95
C LEU A 282 -0.61 -10.54 -11.02
N ALA A 283 -0.75 -9.26 -10.65
CA ALA A 283 -0.49 -8.14 -11.53
C ALA A 283 0.93 -8.15 -12.15
N PHE A 284 1.94 -8.68 -11.44
CA PHE A 284 3.31 -8.75 -11.96
C PHE A 284 3.42 -9.75 -13.10
N ALA A 285 2.75 -10.90 -12.97
CA ALA A 285 2.73 -11.91 -14.02
C ALA A 285 1.98 -11.41 -15.27
N LEU A 286 0.93 -10.59 -15.09
CA LEU A 286 0.23 -9.96 -16.20
C LEU A 286 1.11 -8.94 -16.93
N LEU A 287 1.95 -8.18 -16.21
CA LEU A 287 2.89 -7.23 -16.82
C LEU A 287 3.88 -7.94 -17.75
N HIS A 288 4.36 -9.12 -17.33
CA HIS A 288 5.31 -9.92 -18.10
C HIS A 288 4.67 -10.80 -19.17
N ASN A 289 3.35 -10.99 -19.16
CA ASN A 289 2.67 -11.83 -20.14
C ASN A 289 2.87 -11.29 -21.59
N PRO A 290 3.48 -12.08 -22.49
CA PRO A 290 3.83 -11.60 -23.83
C PRO A 290 2.61 -11.27 -24.70
N THR A 291 1.47 -11.92 -24.46
CA THR A 291 0.22 -11.64 -25.19
C THR A 291 -0.35 -10.26 -24.83
N LEU A 292 0.05 -9.69 -23.70
CA LEU A 292 -0.39 -8.37 -23.22
C LEU A 292 0.61 -7.26 -23.56
N ALA A 293 1.78 -7.56 -24.12
CA ALA A 293 2.85 -6.59 -24.35
C ALA A 293 2.40 -5.34 -25.13
N ASN A 294 1.61 -5.52 -26.19
CA ASN A 294 1.08 -4.40 -26.98
C ASN A 294 0.04 -3.58 -26.21
N LEU A 295 -0.78 -4.22 -25.36
CA LEU A 295 -1.75 -3.53 -24.52
C LEU A 295 -1.03 -2.69 -23.47
N TRP A 296 -0.04 -3.26 -22.77
CA TRP A 296 0.78 -2.53 -21.81
C TRP A 296 1.51 -1.36 -22.46
N LYS A 297 2.12 -1.56 -23.64
CA LYS A 297 2.79 -0.49 -24.37
C LYS A 297 1.84 0.63 -24.75
N THR A 298 0.58 0.32 -25.05
CA THR A 298 -0.46 1.33 -25.36
C THR A 298 -0.85 2.13 -24.13
N GLU A 299 -1.02 1.47 -22.98
CA GLU A 299 -1.46 2.13 -21.73
C GLU A 299 -0.33 2.90 -21.02
N LEU A 300 0.91 2.40 -21.06
CA LEU A 300 2.05 2.94 -20.32
C LEU A 300 3.05 3.74 -21.17
N GLY A 301 3.10 3.48 -22.48
CA GLY A 301 4.23 3.88 -23.31
C GLY A 301 5.46 2.99 -23.13
N ALA A 302 6.37 3.04 -24.10
CA ALA A 302 7.51 2.12 -24.17
C ALA A 302 8.50 2.30 -22.99
N ASP A 303 8.78 3.54 -22.59
CA ASP A 303 9.80 3.83 -21.59
C ASP A 303 9.37 3.44 -20.18
N VAL A 304 8.12 3.72 -19.81
CA VAL A 304 7.55 3.34 -18.52
C VAL A 304 7.43 1.82 -18.44
N LEU A 305 6.92 1.18 -19.50
CA LEU A 305 6.81 -0.28 -19.56
C LEU A 305 8.18 -0.97 -19.37
N ARG A 306 9.22 -0.48 -20.04
CA ARG A 306 10.58 -1.04 -19.87
C ARG A 306 11.04 -0.90 -18.42
N ARG A 307 10.93 0.28 -17.82
CA ARG A 307 11.33 0.50 -16.42
C ARG A 307 10.55 -0.36 -15.43
N LEU A 308 9.25 -0.56 -15.67
CA LEU A 308 8.42 -1.44 -14.84
C LEU A 308 8.82 -2.91 -15.01
N LYS A 309 9.17 -3.37 -16.22
CA LYS A 309 9.70 -4.72 -16.43
C LYS A 309 11.09 -4.92 -15.80
N ASP A 310 11.91 -3.88 -15.78
CA ASP A 310 13.21 -3.90 -15.10
C ASP A 310 13.02 -3.92 -13.56
N LEU A 311 11.97 -3.26 -13.05
CA LEU A 311 11.66 -3.16 -11.62
C LEU A 311 10.99 -4.43 -11.06
N PHE A 312 10.01 -4.98 -11.77
CA PHE A 312 9.29 -6.17 -11.33
C PHE A 312 9.95 -7.42 -11.92
N PRO A 313 10.33 -8.41 -11.10
CA PRO A 313 10.92 -9.64 -11.62
C PRO A 313 9.91 -10.40 -12.49
N GLU A 314 10.43 -11.19 -13.43
CA GLU A 314 9.61 -12.08 -14.24
C GLU A 314 8.88 -13.08 -13.34
N THR A 315 7.56 -13.15 -13.51
CA THR A 315 6.67 -14.03 -12.75
C THR A 315 5.61 -14.60 -13.67
N TRP A 316 5.07 -15.76 -13.30
CA TRP A 316 4.08 -16.48 -14.10
C TRP A 316 2.83 -16.79 -13.29
N VAL A 317 1.67 -16.75 -13.95
CA VAL A 317 0.41 -17.22 -13.35
C VAL A 317 0.45 -18.74 -13.31
N ILE A 318 0.33 -19.32 -12.12
CA ILE A 318 0.23 -20.78 -11.97
C ILE A 318 -1.21 -21.21 -12.26
N ASP A 319 -1.39 -21.83 -13.43
CA ASP A 319 -2.65 -22.41 -13.86
C ASP A 319 -2.56 -23.94 -13.84
N PRO A 320 -3.27 -24.64 -12.94
CA PRO A 320 -3.12 -26.09 -12.78
C PRO A 320 -3.72 -26.90 -13.94
N ARG A 321 -4.37 -26.26 -14.91
CA ARG A 321 -4.93 -26.95 -16.08
C ARG A 321 -3.79 -27.51 -16.96
N PRO A 322 -3.87 -28.78 -17.39
CA PRO A 322 -2.83 -29.36 -18.24
C PRO A 322 -2.75 -28.62 -19.58
N LEU A 323 -1.53 -28.28 -19.98
CA LEU A 323 -1.29 -27.70 -21.30
C LEU A 323 -1.42 -28.77 -22.40
N PRO A 324 -1.85 -28.38 -23.62
CA PRO A 324 -1.72 -29.25 -24.78
C PRO A 324 -0.28 -29.76 -24.95
N PRO A 325 -0.04 -30.99 -25.44
CA PRO A 325 1.30 -31.57 -25.53
C PRO A 325 2.34 -30.72 -26.29
N GLN A 326 1.89 -29.89 -27.22
CA GLN A 326 2.71 -29.00 -28.03
C GLN A 326 2.86 -27.57 -27.46
N ALA A 327 2.18 -27.25 -26.36
CA ALA A 327 2.23 -25.94 -25.73
C ALA A 327 3.34 -25.86 -24.67
N VAL A 328 3.89 -24.67 -24.49
CA VAL A 328 4.91 -24.34 -23.48
C VAL A 328 4.50 -23.07 -22.76
N ILE A 329 4.95 -22.92 -21.52
CA ILE A 329 4.81 -21.70 -20.74
C ILE A 329 5.81 -20.69 -21.30
N ALA A 330 5.29 -19.58 -21.81
CA ALA A 330 6.10 -18.59 -22.49
C ALA A 330 7.19 -18.03 -21.57
N GLU A 331 8.40 -17.93 -22.11
CA GLU A 331 9.57 -17.34 -21.44
C GLU A 331 10.01 -18.05 -20.15
N LEU A 332 9.45 -19.23 -19.85
CA LEU A 332 9.83 -20.05 -18.70
C LEU A 332 10.70 -21.24 -19.12
N SER A 333 11.95 -21.25 -18.64
CA SER A 333 12.86 -22.38 -18.81
C SER A 333 13.50 -22.78 -17.49
N VAL A 334 13.72 -24.08 -17.31
CA VAL A 334 14.42 -24.65 -16.15
C VAL A 334 15.54 -25.52 -16.67
N MET A 335 16.79 -25.24 -16.25
CA MET A 335 17.98 -25.97 -16.70
C MET A 335 18.12 -26.06 -18.24
N GLY A 336 17.68 -25.03 -18.96
CA GLY A 336 17.72 -24.96 -20.42
C GLY A 336 16.58 -25.70 -21.14
N GLU A 337 15.65 -26.33 -20.42
CA GLU A 337 14.45 -26.95 -20.98
C GLU A 337 13.25 -26.01 -20.85
N THR A 338 12.44 -25.90 -21.92
CA THR A 338 11.17 -25.17 -21.86
C THR A 338 10.18 -25.88 -20.95
N VAL A 339 9.45 -25.12 -20.13
CA VAL A 339 8.47 -25.70 -19.21
C VAL A 339 7.11 -25.86 -19.88
N ASN A 340 6.49 -27.04 -19.76
CA ASN A 340 5.11 -27.31 -20.16
C ASN A 340 4.25 -27.91 -19.03
N ASP A 341 4.86 -28.23 -17.89
CA ASP A 341 4.22 -28.71 -16.67
C ASP A 341 4.89 -28.08 -15.45
N TRP A 342 4.10 -27.52 -14.54
CA TRP A 342 4.60 -26.91 -13.29
C TRP A 342 5.43 -27.87 -12.43
N MET A 343 5.20 -29.18 -12.53
CA MET A 343 6.00 -30.20 -11.84
C MET A 343 7.48 -30.19 -12.25
N GLN A 344 7.81 -29.64 -13.43
CA GLN A 344 9.20 -29.48 -13.88
C GLN A 344 9.97 -28.44 -13.05
N LEU A 345 9.26 -27.49 -12.39
CA LEU A 345 9.88 -26.51 -11.49
C LEU A 345 10.53 -27.15 -10.27
N LEU A 346 10.12 -28.37 -9.87
CA LEU A 346 10.77 -29.10 -8.77
C LEU A 346 12.25 -29.39 -9.04
N LYS A 347 12.69 -29.38 -10.31
CA LYS A 347 14.10 -29.51 -10.68
C LYS A 347 14.92 -28.26 -10.32
N ALA A 348 14.28 -27.10 -10.15
CA ALA A 348 14.95 -25.83 -9.82
C ALA A 348 15.25 -25.67 -8.32
N SER A 349 14.62 -26.47 -7.45
CA SER A 349 14.87 -26.47 -6.00
C SER A 349 16.09 -27.31 -5.56
N LYS A 350 16.88 -27.82 -6.52
CA LYS A 350 18.12 -28.55 -6.31
C LYS A 350 19.27 -27.78 -6.94
#